data_AF-A0A7K2XE74-F1
#
_entry.id   AF-A0A7K2XE74-F1
#
_cell.length_a   1.000
_cell.length_b   1.000
_cell.length_c   1.000
_cell.angle_alpha   90.00
_cell.angle_beta   90.00
_cell.angle_gamma   90.00
#
_symmetry.space_group_name_H-M   'P 1'
#
loop_
_entity.id
_entity.type
_entity.pdbx_description
1 polymer ?
#
loop_
_entity_poly.entity_id
_entity_poly.type
_entity_poly.pdbx_seq_one_letter_code
_entity_poly.pdbx_strand_id
1 'polypeptide(L)'
;MFDAAVAADERIEPRDWMPEAYRASLVRQIAQHAHSEIIGMQPEANWITRAPSLRRKAILMAKVQDEAGHGLYLYSAAETLGTSRDELLDKLHSGRQKYSSIFNYPTLTWADVGAIGWLVDGAAITNQVPLCRCSYGPYARAMVRVCKEESFHQRQGYEALLALSNGTEAQHAMAQDAVDRWWWPSLMMFGPPDDESTHTAQAMAWKIKRHSNDELRQRFVDIAAPQADALGLTLPDPDLRWNEERGHYDFGPIDWTEFWDVLKGNGPCNDQRLSRRRQAHEDGAWVREAAAAHAKKHTGEHGEAQA
;
A
#
# COMPACT_ATOMS: atom_id res chain seq x y z
N MET A 1 16.33 -23.44 -16.63
CA MET A 1 15.57 -23.94 -15.48
C MET A 1 14.61 -22.89 -14.97
N PHE A 2 15.09 -21.70 -14.56
CA PHE A 2 14.23 -20.58 -14.14
C PHE A 2 13.17 -20.16 -15.17
N ASP A 3 13.56 -19.87 -16.42
CA ASP A 3 12.60 -19.40 -17.44
C ASP A 3 11.51 -20.44 -17.74
N ALA A 4 11.87 -21.73 -17.70
CA ALA A 4 10.91 -22.83 -17.88
C ALA A 4 9.92 -22.91 -16.71
N ALA A 5 10.39 -22.76 -15.46
CA ALA A 5 9.53 -22.72 -14.28
C ALA A 5 8.56 -21.53 -14.33
N VAL A 6 9.05 -20.33 -14.65
CA VAL A 6 8.21 -19.14 -14.83
C VAL A 6 7.20 -19.35 -15.96
N ALA A 7 7.63 -19.88 -17.11
CA ALA A 7 6.73 -20.16 -18.24
C ALA A 7 5.61 -21.14 -17.86
N ALA A 8 5.93 -22.16 -17.06
CA ALA A 8 4.99 -23.17 -16.54
C ALA A 8 4.11 -22.68 -15.37
N ASP A 9 4.21 -21.40 -14.97
CA ASP A 9 3.50 -20.84 -13.80
C ASP A 9 3.87 -21.52 -12.46
N GLU A 10 5.06 -22.13 -12.39
CA GLU A 10 5.62 -22.64 -11.15
C GLU A 10 6.08 -21.49 -10.24
N ARG A 11 6.07 -21.74 -8.92
CA ARG A 11 6.54 -20.76 -7.93
C ARG A 11 8.04 -20.93 -7.71
N ILE A 12 8.74 -19.81 -7.77
CA ILE A 12 10.13 -19.70 -7.33
C ILE A 12 10.15 -19.56 -5.81
N GLU A 13 10.91 -20.42 -5.14
CA GLU A 13 11.07 -20.47 -3.69
C GLU A 13 12.47 -19.99 -3.25
N PRO A 14 12.69 -19.68 -1.95
CA PRO A 14 13.94 -19.07 -1.47
C PRO A 14 15.22 -19.86 -1.77
N ARG A 15 15.12 -21.19 -1.88
CA ARG A 15 16.26 -22.08 -2.15
C ARG A 15 16.52 -22.30 -3.64
N ASP A 16 15.60 -21.88 -4.49
CA ASP A 16 15.76 -22.04 -5.92
C ASP A 16 16.77 -21.05 -6.47
N TRP A 17 17.49 -21.46 -7.50
CA TRP A 17 18.29 -20.52 -8.27
C TRP A 17 17.37 -19.52 -8.98
N MET A 18 17.71 -18.24 -8.91
CA MET A 18 17.01 -17.16 -9.60
C MET A 18 18.01 -16.11 -10.11
N PRO A 19 17.73 -15.41 -11.21
CA PRO A 19 18.57 -14.32 -11.69
C PRO A 19 18.74 -13.23 -10.63
N GLU A 20 19.93 -12.62 -10.54
CA GLU A 20 20.18 -11.55 -9.57
C GLU A 20 19.29 -10.32 -9.83
N ALA A 21 19.05 -9.99 -11.10
CA ALA A 21 18.12 -8.93 -11.46
C ALA A 21 16.66 -9.22 -11.04
N TYR A 22 16.25 -10.50 -11.05
CA TYR A 22 14.94 -10.92 -10.54
C TYR A 22 14.86 -10.74 -9.02
N ARG A 23 15.90 -11.21 -8.29
CA ARG A 23 16.05 -11.02 -6.84
C ARG A 23 15.99 -9.54 -6.47
N ALA A 24 16.81 -8.70 -7.11
CA ALA A 24 16.89 -7.27 -6.85
C ALA A 24 15.56 -6.55 -7.14
N SER A 25 14.87 -6.92 -8.23
CA SER A 25 13.55 -6.37 -8.55
C SER A 25 12.50 -6.72 -7.49
N LEU A 26 12.48 -7.96 -7.01
CA LEU A 26 11.59 -8.37 -5.93
C LEU A 26 11.93 -7.71 -4.61
N VAL A 27 13.21 -7.64 -4.21
CA VAL A 27 13.63 -6.93 -3.00
C VAL A 27 13.15 -5.48 -3.06
N ARG A 28 13.35 -4.79 -4.19
CA ARG A 28 12.86 -3.42 -4.39
C ARG A 28 11.35 -3.35 -4.21
N GLN A 29 10.58 -4.19 -4.91
CA GLN A 29 9.12 -4.11 -4.92
C GLN A 29 8.51 -4.49 -3.57
N ILE A 30 8.94 -5.60 -2.95
CA ILE A 30 8.42 -6.08 -1.67
C ILE A 30 8.81 -5.11 -0.55
N ALA A 31 10.03 -4.56 -0.57
CA ALA A 31 10.44 -3.55 0.40
C ALA A 31 9.58 -2.27 0.27
N GLN A 32 9.40 -1.75 -0.94
CA GLN A 32 8.54 -0.59 -1.18
C GLN A 32 7.09 -0.85 -0.71
N HIS A 33 6.59 -2.08 -0.90
CA HIS A 33 5.30 -2.50 -0.36
C HIS A 33 5.29 -2.48 1.17
N ALA A 34 6.27 -3.11 1.83
CA ALA A 34 6.39 -3.12 3.29
C ALA A 34 6.55 -1.71 3.89
N HIS A 35 7.26 -0.82 3.19
CA HIS A 35 7.38 0.59 3.56
C HIS A 35 6.05 1.31 3.44
N SER A 36 5.27 0.97 2.41
CA SER A 36 3.93 1.52 2.18
C SER A 36 3.02 1.21 3.36
N GLU A 37 2.99 -0.02 3.87
CA GLU A 37 2.23 -0.37 5.08
C GLU A 37 2.62 0.49 6.29
N ILE A 38 3.93 0.59 6.59
CA ILE A 38 4.41 1.35 7.76
C ILE A 38 4.08 2.84 7.65
N ILE A 39 4.25 3.43 6.46
CA ILE A 39 4.00 4.86 6.27
C ILE A 39 2.49 5.13 6.19
N GLY A 40 1.71 4.19 5.66
CA GLY A 40 0.25 4.27 5.52
C GLY A 40 -0.50 4.35 6.85
N MET A 41 0.07 3.75 7.90
CA MET A 41 -0.46 3.92 9.26
C MET A 41 -0.55 5.38 9.70
N GLN A 42 0.32 6.27 9.22
CA GLN A 42 0.42 7.66 9.71
C GLN A 42 -0.80 8.55 9.37
N PRO A 43 -1.24 8.68 8.10
CA PRO A 43 -2.41 9.48 7.76
C PRO A 43 -3.68 9.01 8.46
N GLU A 44 -3.86 7.70 8.65
CA GLU A 44 -5.03 7.14 9.34
C GLU A 44 -4.93 7.27 10.86
N ALA A 45 -3.76 6.99 11.45
CA ALA A 45 -3.53 7.18 12.89
C ALA A 45 -3.75 8.62 13.34
N ASN A 46 -3.61 9.60 12.43
CA ASN A 46 -3.95 11.00 12.67
C ASN A 46 -5.38 11.17 13.21
N TRP A 47 -6.31 10.28 12.82
CA TRP A 47 -7.73 10.37 13.18
C TRP A 47 -8.18 9.40 14.27
N ILE A 48 -7.33 8.47 14.74
CA ILE A 48 -7.68 7.51 15.81
C ILE A 48 -8.24 8.21 17.05
N THR A 49 -7.62 9.30 17.51
CA THR A 49 -8.08 10.01 18.71
C THR A 49 -9.37 10.81 18.50
N ARG A 50 -9.69 11.14 17.24
CA ARG A 50 -10.76 12.08 16.83
C ARG A 50 -11.90 11.43 16.05
N ALA A 51 -11.89 10.12 15.88
CA ALA A 51 -12.96 9.39 15.21
C ALA A 51 -14.33 9.69 15.87
N PRO A 52 -15.40 9.91 15.07
CA PRO A 52 -16.66 10.50 15.54
C PRO A 52 -17.53 9.55 16.36
N SER A 53 -17.17 8.27 16.44
CA SER A 53 -17.86 7.29 17.28
C SER A 53 -16.89 6.19 17.74
N LEU A 54 -17.23 5.51 18.84
CA LEU A 54 -16.45 4.38 19.32
C LEU A 54 -16.42 3.22 18.32
N ARG A 55 -17.52 2.99 17.58
CA ARG A 55 -17.55 1.99 16.50
C ARG A 55 -16.51 2.30 15.43
N ARG A 56 -16.50 3.53 14.91
CA ARG A 56 -15.55 3.93 13.86
C ARG A 56 -14.11 3.99 14.38
N LYS A 57 -13.92 4.38 15.65
CA LYS A 57 -12.62 4.33 16.32
C LYS A 57 -12.07 2.91 16.41
N ALA A 58 -12.89 1.95 16.85
CA ALA A 58 -12.47 0.55 16.98
C ALA A 58 -12.12 -0.06 15.62
N ILE A 59 -12.92 0.20 14.57
CA ILE A 59 -12.63 -0.24 13.21
C ILE A 59 -11.29 0.34 12.73
N LEU A 60 -11.08 1.65 12.89
CA LEU A 60 -9.85 2.30 12.44
C LEU A 60 -8.61 1.77 13.18
N MET A 61 -8.73 1.52 14.48
CA MET A 61 -7.64 0.91 15.25
C MET A 61 -7.33 -0.51 14.77
N ALA A 62 -8.35 -1.31 14.46
CA ALA A 62 -8.16 -2.66 13.91
C ALA A 62 -7.48 -2.62 12.53
N LYS A 63 -7.90 -1.70 11.64
CA LYS A 63 -7.26 -1.50 10.34
C LYS A 63 -5.78 -1.15 10.47
N VAL A 64 -5.46 -0.10 11.24
CA VAL A 64 -4.07 0.34 11.44
C VAL A 64 -3.21 -0.72 12.14
N GLN A 65 -3.82 -1.55 12.99
CA GLN A 65 -3.14 -2.71 13.58
C GLN A 65 -2.80 -3.76 12.51
N ASP A 66 -3.73 -4.07 11.60
CA ASP A 66 -3.50 -5.03 10.53
C ASP A 66 -2.45 -4.54 9.53
N GLU A 67 -2.41 -3.25 9.18
CA GLU A 67 -1.34 -2.66 8.35
C GLU A 67 0.05 -2.89 8.97
N ALA A 68 0.18 -2.75 10.29
CA ALA A 68 1.43 -3.08 10.97
C ALA A 68 1.80 -4.57 10.80
N GLY A 69 0.82 -5.46 10.88
CA GLY A 69 0.97 -6.90 10.63
C GLY A 69 1.36 -7.22 9.18
N HIS A 70 0.73 -6.55 8.21
CA HIS A 70 1.02 -6.69 6.78
C HIS A 70 2.44 -6.27 6.46
N GLY A 71 2.90 -5.15 7.04
CA GLY A 71 4.29 -4.72 6.95
C GLY A 71 5.24 -5.80 7.44
N LEU A 72 4.94 -6.47 8.56
CA LEU A 72 5.76 -7.58 9.07
C LEU A 72 5.77 -8.79 8.13
N TYR A 73 4.64 -9.17 7.54
CA TYR A 73 4.58 -10.24 6.54
C TYR A 73 5.44 -9.93 5.32
N LEU A 74 5.39 -8.69 4.85
CA LEU A 74 6.14 -8.24 3.67
C LEU A 74 7.64 -8.15 3.94
N TYR A 75 8.07 -7.62 5.10
CA TYR A 75 9.49 -7.69 5.47
C TYR A 75 9.96 -9.14 5.57
N SER A 76 9.17 -10.02 6.19
CA SER A 76 9.50 -11.45 6.27
C SER A 76 9.66 -12.07 4.88
N ALA A 77 8.79 -11.73 3.93
CA ALA A 77 8.91 -12.19 2.55
C ALA A 77 10.17 -11.63 1.86
N ALA A 78 10.51 -10.36 2.07
CA ALA A 78 11.72 -9.75 1.52
C ALA A 78 13.00 -10.38 2.09
N GLU A 79 13.02 -10.72 3.38
CA GLU A 79 14.19 -11.33 4.03
C GLU A 79 14.54 -12.71 3.44
N THR A 80 13.55 -13.44 2.89
CA THR A 80 13.82 -14.69 2.18
C THR A 80 14.63 -14.53 0.89
N LEU A 81 14.84 -13.29 0.42
CA LEU A 81 15.69 -12.97 -0.72
C LEU A 81 17.14 -12.61 -0.33
N GLY A 82 17.46 -12.61 0.98
CA GLY A 82 18.83 -12.41 1.48
C GLY A 82 19.19 -10.98 1.88
N THR A 83 18.21 -10.09 2.03
CA THR A 83 18.39 -8.76 2.66
C THR A 83 17.85 -8.80 4.09
N SER A 84 18.26 -7.87 4.96
CA SER A 84 17.69 -7.75 6.30
C SER A 84 16.63 -6.65 6.37
N ARG A 85 15.65 -6.79 7.28
CA ARG A 85 14.70 -5.71 7.57
C ARG A 85 15.40 -4.41 7.98
N ASP A 86 16.50 -4.49 8.74
CA ASP A 86 17.25 -3.30 9.17
C ASP A 86 17.86 -2.54 7.99
N GLU A 87 18.44 -3.25 7.00
CA GLU A 87 18.91 -2.64 5.76
C GLU A 87 17.79 -1.96 4.97
N LEU A 88 16.62 -2.59 4.92
CA LEU A 88 15.46 -2.03 4.23
C LEU A 88 14.92 -0.78 4.95
N LEU A 89 14.85 -0.82 6.28
CA LEU A 89 14.45 0.34 7.08
C LEU A 89 15.45 1.50 6.95
N ASP A 90 16.75 1.21 6.90
CA ASP A 90 17.78 2.23 6.64
C ASP A 90 17.60 2.87 5.25
N LYS A 91 17.33 2.06 4.22
CA LYS A 91 17.02 2.57 2.87
C LYS A 91 15.74 3.43 2.84
N LEU A 92 14.73 3.08 3.62
CA LEU A 92 13.53 3.92 3.79
C LEU A 92 13.89 5.25 4.48
N HIS A 93 14.57 5.21 5.63
CA HIS A 93 14.90 6.40 6.42
C HIS A 93 15.83 7.37 5.66
N SER A 94 16.72 6.85 4.83
CA SER A 94 17.62 7.63 3.98
C SER A 94 16.98 8.08 2.65
N GLY A 95 15.72 7.68 2.37
CA GLY A 95 15.03 8.01 1.12
C GLY A 95 15.54 7.27 -0.12
N ARG A 96 16.42 6.27 0.06
CA ARG A 96 16.96 5.43 -1.03
C ARG A 96 15.97 4.38 -1.52
N GLN A 97 14.95 4.06 -0.73
CA GLN A 97 13.78 3.30 -1.15
C GLN A 97 12.50 4.08 -0.87
N LYS A 98 11.54 3.91 -1.78
CA LYS A 98 10.26 4.63 -1.79
C LYS A 98 9.18 3.88 -1.00
N TYR A 99 8.06 4.55 -0.80
CA TYR A 99 6.77 3.98 -0.41
C TYR A 99 5.70 4.52 -1.38
N SER A 100 4.47 4.02 -1.29
CA SER A 100 3.37 4.44 -2.16
C SER A 100 3.15 5.95 -2.11
N SER A 101 2.96 6.58 -3.27
CA SER A 101 2.78 8.02 -3.41
C SER A 101 1.62 8.55 -2.58
N ILE A 102 0.56 7.74 -2.44
CA ILE A 102 -0.71 8.10 -1.81
C ILE A 102 -0.58 8.53 -0.34
N PHE A 103 0.42 8.03 0.38
CA PHE A 103 0.58 8.36 1.79
C PHE A 103 1.21 9.73 2.05
N ASN A 104 1.56 10.45 0.97
CA ASN A 104 2.03 11.83 1.02
C ASN A 104 0.90 12.87 1.04
N TYR A 105 -0.36 12.45 0.97
CA TYR A 105 -1.51 13.35 1.05
C TYR A 105 -2.02 13.47 2.49
N PRO A 106 -2.52 14.65 2.91
CA PRO A 106 -2.98 14.90 4.27
C PRO A 106 -4.42 14.44 4.51
N THR A 107 -4.72 13.95 5.72
CA THR A 107 -6.09 13.63 6.17
C THR A 107 -6.70 14.81 6.91
N LEU A 108 -7.43 15.66 6.17
CA LEU A 108 -7.90 16.97 6.66
C LEU A 108 -9.22 16.89 7.45
N THR A 109 -10.09 15.95 7.10
CA THR A 109 -11.39 15.73 7.73
C THR A 109 -11.59 14.25 8.08
N TRP A 110 -12.67 13.92 8.78
CA TRP A 110 -12.99 12.52 9.06
C TRP A 110 -13.33 11.74 7.78
N ALA A 111 -13.92 12.39 6.78
CA ALA A 111 -14.28 11.75 5.52
C ALA A 111 -13.05 11.22 4.76
N ASP A 112 -11.88 11.83 4.96
CA ASP A 112 -10.61 11.35 4.41
C ASP A 112 -10.29 9.91 4.85
N VAL A 113 -10.63 9.52 6.08
CA VAL A 113 -10.45 8.13 6.54
C VAL A 113 -11.37 7.18 5.77
N GLY A 114 -12.59 7.62 5.47
CA GLY A 114 -13.52 6.88 4.61
C GLY A 114 -13.02 6.77 3.16
N ALA A 115 -12.49 7.87 2.61
CA ALA A 115 -11.94 7.91 1.27
C ALA A 115 -10.67 7.06 1.12
N ILE A 116 -9.77 7.05 2.11
CA ILE A 116 -8.63 6.14 2.17
C ILE A 116 -9.15 4.70 2.19
N GLY A 117 -10.00 4.36 3.17
CA GLY A 117 -10.55 3.02 3.28
C GLY A 117 -11.33 2.56 2.04
N TRP A 118 -11.96 3.45 1.27
CA TRP A 118 -12.68 3.06 0.05
C TRP A 118 -11.80 3.06 -1.20
N LEU A 119 -11.26 4.22 -1.57
CA LEU A 119 -10.54 4.46 -2.83
C LEU A 119 -9.11 3.97 -2.76
N VAL A 120 -8.38 4.30 -1.69
CA VAL A 120 -6.96 3.95 -1.55
C VAL A 120 -6.79 2.46 -1.34
N ASP A 121 -7.52 1.87 -0.38
CA ASP A 121 -7.51 0.42 -0.19
C ASP A 121 -8.12 -0.31 -1.39
N GLY A 122 -9.14 0.26 -2.04
CA GLY A 122 -9.71 -0.30 -3.27
C GLY A 122 -8.70 -0.40 -4.41
N ALA A 123 -7.89 0.65 -4.59
CA ALA A 123 -6.79 0.66 -5.54
C ALA A 123 -5.69 -0.35 -5.14
N ALA A 124 -5.33 -0.39 -3.85
CA ALA A 124 -4.37 -1.34 -3.30
C ALA A 124 -4.80 -2.80 -3.56
N ILE A 125 -6.05 -3.16 -3.24
CA ILE A 125 -6.62 -4.49 -3.48
C ILE A 125 -6.62 -4.83 -4.97
N THR A 126 -6.98 -3.87 -5.84
CA THR A 126 -6.97 -4.08 -7.30
C THR A 126 -5.57 -4.44 -7.79
N ASN A 127 -4.54 -3.83 -7.21
CA ASN A 127 -3.14 -4.14 -7.50
C ASN A 127 -2.65 -5.45 -6.82
N GLN A 128 -3.11 -5.74 -5.61
CA GLN A 128 -2.63 -6.82 -4.74
C GLN A 128 -3.22 -8.19 -5.09
N VAL A 129 -4.50 -8.26 -5.46
CA VAL A 129 -5.15 -9.54 -5.80
C VAL A 129 -4.42 -10.28 -6.93
N PRO A 130 -4.02 -9.62 -8.04
CA PRO A 130 -3.16 -10.25 -9.05
C PRO A 130 -1.80 -10.74 -8.52
N LEU A 131 -1.23 -10.08 -7.52
CA LEU A 131 0.04 -10.46 -6.90
C LEU A 131 -0.06 -11.73 -6.04
N CYS A 132 -1.27 -12.18 -5.69
CA CYS A 132 -1.49 -13.56 -5.21
C CYS A 132 -1.01 -14.61 -6.22
N ARG A 133 -0.82 -14.23 -7.49
CA ARG A 133 -0.25 -15.06 -8.55
C ARG A 133 1.17 -14.65 -8.99
N CYS A 134 1.88 -13.85 -8.19
CA CYS A 134 3.29 -13.53 -8.40
C CYS A 134 4.15 -14.80 -8.47
N SER A 135 5.11 -14.84 -9.39
CA SER A 135 6.06 -15.95 -9.57
C SER A 135 6.85 -16.30 -8.31
N TYR A 136 7.08 -15.35 -7.38
CA TYR A 136 7.79 -15.63 -6.13
C TYR A 136 6.85 -16.10 -5.01
N GLY A 137 7.03 -17.34 -4.57
CA GLY A 137 6.17 -18.03 -3.62
C GLY A 137 5.93 -17.28 -2.30
N PRO A 138 6.99 -16.84 -1.58
CA PRO A 138 6.82 -16.10 -0.32
C PRO A 138 5.97 -14.83 -0.47
N TYR A 139 6.17 -14.08 -1.54
CA TYR A 139 5.42 -12.86 -1.78
C TYR A 139 3.96 -13.15 -2.15
N ALA A 140 3.72 -14.11 -3.05
CA ALA A 140 2.36 -14.55 -3.39
C ALA A 140 1.56 -15.02 -2.16
N ARG A 141 2.19 -15.78 -1.24
CA ARG A 141 1.55 -16.24 0.00
C ARG A 141 1.28 -15.11 0.99
N ALA A 142 2.15 -14.10 1.05
CA ALA A 142 1.88 -12.89 1.85
C ALA A 142 0.67 -12.15 1.30
N MET A 143 0.59 -11.94 -0.02
CA MET A 143 -0.54 -11.28 -0.68
C MET A 143 -1.88 -11.97 -0.45
N VAL A 144 -1.91 -13.32 -0.42
CA VAL A 144 -3.14 -14.06 -0.08
C VAL A 144 -3.66 -13.72 1.32
N ARG A 145 -2.78 -13.50 2.31
CA ARG A 145 -3.19 -13.13 3.67
C ARG A 145 -3.63 -11.67 3.72
N VAL A 146 -2.78 -10.78 3.20
CA VAL A 146 -3.04 -9.33 3.14
C VAL A 146 -4.38 -9.05 2.46
N CYS A 147 -4.64 -9.61 1.27
CA CYS A 147 -5.89 -9.40 0.54
C CYS A 147 -7.14 -9.89 1.30
N LYS A 148 -7.02 -10.97 2.08
CA LYS A 148 -8.15 -11.49 2.88
C LYS A 148 -8.53 -10.53 4.00
N GLU A 149 -7.54 -9.87 4.58
CA GLU A 149 -7.73 -8.94 5.71
C GLU A 149 -8.14 -7.54 5.20
N GLU A 150 -7.44 -6.99 4.21
CA GLU A 150 -7.73 -5.66 3.66
C GLU A 150 -9.12 -5.53 3.04
N SER A 151 -9.62 -6.56 2.36
CA SER A 151 -10.95 -6.50 1.72
C SER A 151 -12.09 -6.26 2.73
N PHE A 152 -11.91 -6.68 3.98
CA PHE A 152 -12.83 -6.35 5.05
C PHE A 152 -12.75 -4.86 5.41
N HIS A 153 -11.54 -4.32 5.63
CA HIS A 153 -11.34 -2.91 5.97
C HIS A 153 -11.81 -1.97 4.86
N GLN A 154 -11.60 -2.37 3.60
CA GLN A 154 -12.04 -1.60 2.46
C GLN A 154 -13.56 -1.41 2.45
N ARG A 155 -14.31 -2.48 2.75
CA ARG A 155 -15.76 -2.40 2.92
C ARG A 155 -16.15 -1.47 4.07
N GLN A 156 -15.42 -1.50 5.18
CA GLN A 156 -15.71 -0.62 6.31
C GLN A 156 -15.47 0.86 6.00
N GLY A 157 -14.49 1.17 5.14
CA GLY A 157 -14.23 2.50 4.58
C GLY A 157 -15.40 2.98 3.72
N TYR A 158 -15.85 2.15 2.78
CA TYR A 158 -17.05 2.43 1.98
C TYR A 158 -18.28 2.68 2.85
N GLU A 159 -18.54 1.85 3.86
CA GLU A 159 -19.65 2.06 4.81
C GLU A 159 -19.53 3.37 5.60
N ALA A 160 -18.32 3.87 5.83
CA ALA A 160 -18.12 5.15 6.50
C ALA A 160 -18.57 6.31 5.61
N LEU A 161 -18.23 6.28 4.32
CA LEU A 161 -18.69 7.27 3.35
C LEU A 161 -20.18 7.15 3.07
N LEU A 162 -20.74 5.93 3.03
CA LEU A 162 -22.18 5.72 2.88
C LEU A 162 -22.97 6.39 4.02
N ALA A 163 -22.46 6.30 5.25
CA ALA A 163 -23.07 6.95 6.40
C ALA A 163 -22.99 8.48 6.32
N LEU A 164 -21.90 9.04 5.80
CA LEU A 164 -21.77 10.48 5.59
C LEU A 164 -22.66 10.98 4.46
N SER A 165 -22.74 10.23 3.37
CA SER A 165 -23.52 10.57 2.18
C SER A 165 -25.02 10.54 2.45
N ASN A 166 -25.49 9.63 3.31
CA ASN A 166 -26.89 9.61 3.78
C ASN A 166 -27.14 10.49 5.02
N GLY A 167 -26.16 11.31 5.41
CA GLY A 167 -26.19 12.14 6.61
C GLY A 167 -26.80 13.51 6.38
N THR A 168 -26.33 14.49 7.14
CA THR A 168 -26.65 15.91 6.92
C THR A 168 -25.95 16.44 5.67
N GLU A 169 -26.40 17.58 5.15
CA GLU A 169 -25.75 18.29 4.04
C GLU A 169 -24.26 18.54 4.31
N ALA A 170 -23.89 18.91 5.54
CA ALA A 170 -22.50 19.09 5.92
C ALA A 170 -21.68 17.79 5.92
N GLN A 171 -22.30 16.64 6.21
CA GLN A 171 -21.64 15.33 6.15
C GLN A 171 -21.46 14.87 4.70
N HIS A 172 -22.48 15.06 3.86
CA HIS A 172 -22.41 14.75 2.43
C HIS A 172 -21.34 15.61 1.75
N ALA A 173 -21.33 16.92 1.99
CA ALA A 173 -20.30 17.83 1.47
C ALA A 173 -18.89 17.46 1.93
N MET A 174 -18.72 17.01 3.18
CA MET A 174 -17.42 16.52 3.69
C MET A 174 -16.99 15.24 2.96
N ALA A 175 -17.91 14.33 2.66
CA ALA A 175 -17.64 13.13 1.87
C ALA A 175 -17.21 13.49 0.45
N GLN A 176 -17.91 14.43 -0.19
CA GLN A 176 -17.58 14.91 -1.53
C GLN A 176 -16.19 15.53 -1.58
N ASP A 177 -15.86 16.47 -0.68
CA ASP A 177 -14.54 17.10 -0.60
C ASP A 177 -13.40 16.08 -0.41
N ALA A 178 -13.63 15.03 0.38
CA ALA A 178 -12.66 13.96 0.51
C ALA A 178 -12.48 13.18 -0.80
N VAL A 179 -13.56 12.79 -1.48
CA VAL A 179 -13.48 12.09 -2.77
C VAL A 179 -12.77 12.96 -3.82
N ASP A 180 -13.07 14.26 -3.86
CA ASP A 180 -12.45 15.22 -4.78
C ASP A 180 -10.92 15.25 -4.62
N ARG A 181 -10.43 15.21 -3.38
CA ARG A 181 -8.99 15.24 -3.08
C ARG A 181 -8.29 13.90 -3.23
N TRP A 182 -8.99 12.78 -3.04
CA TRP A 182 -8.38 11.44 -3.00
C TRP A 182 -8.51 10.66 -4.31
N TRP A 183 -9.40 11.04 -5.23
CA TRP A 183 -9.62 10.33 -6.50
C TRP A 183 -8.35 10.21 -7.36
N TRP A 184 -7.78 11.34 -7.80
CA TRP A 184 -6.61 11.33 -8.68
C TRP A 184 -5.38 10.69 -8.01
N PRO A 185 -5.07 10.98 -6.73
CA PRO A 185 -4.02 10.27 -6.01
C PRO A 185 -4.20 8.74 -5.98
N SER A 186 -5.43 8.24 -5.82
CA SER A 186 -5.70 6.79 -5.88
C SER A 186 -5.39 6.20 -7.26
N LEU A 187 -5.68 6.91 -8.36
CA LEU A 187 -5.32 6.46 -9.71
C LEU A 187 -3.80 6.45 -9.96
N MET A 188 -3.07 7.36 -9.31
CA MET A 188 -1.61 7.41 -9.37
C MET A 188 -0.94 6.22 -8.66
N MET A 189 -1.63 5.50 -7.77
CA MET A 189 -1.06 4.33 -7.06
C MET A 189 -0.67 3.19 -8.00
N PHE A 190 -1.33 3.09 -9.16
CA PHE A 190 -1.00 2.09 -10.18
C PHE A 190 0.34 2.37 -10.88
N GLY A 191 0.95 3.54 -10.64
CA GLY A 191 2.22 3.94 -11.25
C GLY A 191 2.05 4.65 -12.59
N PRO A 192 3.16 4.94 -13.30
CA PRO A 192 3.15 5.69 -14.54
C PRO A 192 2.42 4.92 -15.67
N PRO A 193 2.09 5.59 -16.78
CA PRO A 193 1.62 4.95 -18.01
C PRO A 193 2.53 3.81 -18.46
N ASP A 194 1.98 2.83 -19.19
CA ASP A 194 2.73 1.65 -19.60
C ASP A 194 3.96 1.97 -20.49
N ASP A 195 3.88 3.01 -21.31
CA ASP A 195 4.95 3.48 -22.19
C ASP A 195 6.08 4.23 -21.45
N GLU A 196 5.81 4.75 -20.26
CA GLU A 196 6.80 5.37 -19.37
C GLU A 196 7.32 4.41 -18.28
N SER A 197 6.81 3.17 -18.24
CA SER A 197 7.08 2.20 -17.16
C SER A 197 8.33 1.35 -17.43
N THR A 198 9.49 1.82 -16.97
CA THR A 198 10.81 1.17 -17.18
C THR A 198 10.95 -0.25 -16.62
N HIS A 199 10.10 -0.67 -15.68
CA HIS A 199 10.17 -1.97 -15.03
C HIS A 199 9.10 -2.97 -15.48
N THR A 200 8.01 -2.51 -16.12
CA THR A 200 6.82 -3.35 -16.34
C THR A 200 7.09 -4.52 -17.28
N ALA A 201 7.78 -4.30 -18.40
CA ALA A 201 8.07 -5.35 -19.38
C ALA A 201 8.81 -6.54 -18.74
N GLN A 202 9.88 -6.28 -17.98
CA GLN A 202 10.67 -7.33 -17.33
C GLN A 202 9.89 -7.99 -16.18
N ALA A 203 9.16 -7.21 -15.37
CA ALA A 203 8.36 -7.74 -14.28
C ALA A 203 7.22 -8.65 -14.78
N MET A 204 6.65 -8.34 -15.95
CA MET A 204 5.65 -9.19 -16.61
C MET A 204 6.28 -10.44 -17.23
N ALA A 205 7.42 -10.31 -17.90
CA ALA A 205 8.15 -11.47 -18.45
C ALA A 205 8.50 -12.49 -17.36
N TRP A 206 8.86 -12.01 -16.17
CA TRP A 206 9.11 -12.87 -15.01
C TRP A 206 7.85 -13.25 -14.22
N LYS A 207 6.66 -12.82 -14.64
CA LYS A 207 5.38 -13.01 -13.94
C LYS A 207 5.40 -12.54 -12.47
N ILE A 208 6.26 -11.57 -12.14
CA ILE A 208 6.19 -10.82 -10.88
C ILE A 208 4.91 -9.97 -10.87
N LYS A 209 4.66 -9.30 -12.00
CA LYS A 209 3.44 -8.54 -12.29
C LYS A 209 2.61 -9.31 -13.31
N ARG A 210 1.29 -9.38 -13.13
CA ARG A 210 0.38 -10.14 -14.02
C ARG A 210 -0.39 -9.28 -15.00
N HIS A 211 -0.48 -7.98 -14.72
CA HIS A 211 -1.23 -7.00 -15.49
C HIS A 211 -0.40 -5.72 -15.61
N SER A 212 -0.67 -4.90 -16.62
CA SER A 212 0.02 -3.63 -16.79
C SER A 212 -0.48 -2.56 -15.78
N ASN A 213 0.16 -1.39 -15.75
CA ASN A 213 -0.28 -0.31 -14.84
C ASN A 213 -1.65 0.20 -15.29
N ASP A 214 -1.79 0.45 -16.60
CA ASP A 214 -3.00 0.99 -17.19
C ASP A 214 -4.16 -0.02 -17.16
N GLU A 215 -3.89 -1.33 -17.35
CA GLU A 215 -4.89 -2.39 -17.19
C GLU A 215 -5.51 -2.40 -15.79
N LEU A 216 -4.69 -2.26 -14.74
CA LEU A 216 -5.18 -2.27 -13.36
C LEU A 216 -5.88 -0.97 -13.00
N ARG A 217 -5.37 0.17 -13.50
CA ARG A 217 -6.01 1.47 -13.32
C ARG A 217 -7.40 1.50 -13.96
N GLN A 218 -7.54 1.03 -15.20
CA GLN A 218 -8.83 0.95 -15.90
C GLN A 218 -9.83 0.09 -15.11
N ARG A 219 -9.42 -1.11 -14.67
CA ARG A 219 -10.29 -1.97 -13.85
C ARG A 219 -10.76 -1.28 -12.58
N PHE A 220 -9.88 -0.54 -11.91
CA PHE A 220 -10.26 0.21 -10.71
C PHE A 220 -11.28 1.30 -11.03
N VAL A 221 -11.10 2.06 -12.11
CA VAL A 221 -12.09 3.06 -12.54
C VAL A 221 -13.46 2.42 -12.80
N ASP A 222 -13.50 1.29 -13.52
CA ASP A 222 -14.75 0.57 -13.82
C ASP A 222 -15.45 0.04 -12.55
N ILE A 223 -14.69 -0.25 -11.49
CA ILE A 223 -15.21 -0.67 -10.19
C ILE A 223 -15.68 0.53 -9.36
N ALA A 224 -14.91 1.62 -9.36
CA ALA A 224 -15.12 2.77 -8.48
C ALA A 224 -16.25 3.68 -8.96
N ALA A 225 -16.43 3.87 -10.28
CA ALA A 225 -17.44 4.78 -10.81
C ALA A 225 -18.89 4.38 -10.38
N PRO A 226 -19.34 3.11 -10.53
CA PRO A 226 -20.66 2.71 -10.04
C PRO A 226 -20.80 2.77 -8.51
N GLN A 227 -19.68 2.64 -7.78
CA GLN A 227 -19.67 2.79 -6.33
C GLN A 227 -19.84 4.25 -5.90
N ALA A 228 -19.25 5.20 -6.63
CA ALA A 228 -19.47 6.63 -6.42
C ALA A 228 -20.94 7.00 -6.63
N ASP A 229 -21.55 6.51 -7.73
CA ASP A 229 -22.97 6.70 -8.03
C ASP A 229 -23.86 6.17 -6.89
N ALA A 230 -23.54 4.98 -6.36
CA ALA A 230 -24.28 4.38 -5.25
C ALA A 230 -24.14 5.14 -3.92
N LEU A 231 -23.05 5.91 -3.74
CA LEU A 231 -22.88 6.84 -2.62
C LEU A 231 -23.59 8.18 -2.86
N GLY A 232 -24.04 8.47 -4.09
CA GLY A 232 -24.52 9.80 -4.46
C GLY A 232 -23.40 10.85 -4.42
N LEU A 233 -22.17 10.45 -4.74
CA LEU A 233 -20.99 11.30 -4.82
C LEU A 233 -20.51 11.37 -6.28
N THR A 234 -19.89 12.48 -6.65
CA THR A 234 -19.25 12.62 -7.97
C THR A 234 -17.76 12.33 -7.87
N LEU A 235 -17.19 11.76 -8.93
CA LEU A 235 -15.73 11.72 -9.10
C LEU A 235 -15.28 13.00 -9.81
N PRO A 236 -14.18 13.66 -9.40
CA PRO A 236 -13.73 14.96 -9.91
C PRO A 236 -13.05 14.83 -11.29
N ASP A 237 -13.76 14.23 -12.25
CA ASP A 237 -13.29 13.97 -13.60
C ASP A 237 -14.42 14.28 -14.61
N PRO A 238 -14.39 15.46 -15.24
CA PRO A 238 -15.38 15.85 -16.24
C PRO A 238 -15.42 14.95 -17.50
N ASP A 239 -14.33 14.22 -17.76
CA ASP A 239 -14.22 13.33 -18.92
C ASP A 239 -14.71 11.90 -18.59
N LEU A 240 -15.05 11.62 -17.32
CA LEU A 240 -15.51 10.31 -16.88
C LEU A 240 -16.86 9.96 -17.49
N ARG A 241 -16.87 8.94 -18.36
CA ARG A 241 -18.11 8.47 -19.00
C ARG A 241 -18.04 6.99 -19.39
N TRP A 242 -19.16 6.30 -19.27
CA TRP A 242 -19.28 4.95 -19.78
C TRP A 242 -19.17 4.94 -21.30
N ASN A 243 -18.27 4.11 -21.83
CA ASN A 243 -18.08 3.90 -23.26
C ASN A 243 -18.60 2.51 -23.63
N GLU A 244 -19.77 2.45 -24.27
CA GLU A 244 -20.42 1.19 -24.65
C GLU A 244 -19.60 0.35 -25.65
N GLU A 245 -18.85 0.99 -26.55
CA GLU A 245 -18.03 0.31 -27.56
C GLU A 245 -16.82 -0.38 -26.91
N ARG A 246 -16.20 0.27 -25.93
CA ARG A 246 -15.06 -0.28 -25.19
C ARG A 246 -15.49 -1.24 -24.08
N GLY A 247 -16.70 -1.08 -23.54
CA GLY A 247 -17.14 -1.77 -22.32
C GLY A 247 -16.38 -1.32 -21.07
N HIS A 248 -15.95 -0.05 -21.06
CA HIS A 248 -15.10 0.56 -20.02
C HIS A 248 -15.51 2.02 -19.82
N TYR A 249 -15.17 2.60 -18.67
CA TYR A 249 -15.22 4.05 -18.51
C TYR A 249 -14.02 4.71 -19.21
N ASP A 250 -14.28 5.72 -20.05
CA ASP A 250 -13.27 6.72 -20.40
C ASP A 250 -13.05 7.62 -19.19
N PHE A 251 -11.81 8.04 -18.90
CA PHE A 251 -11.46 8.96 -17.81
C PHE A 251 -10.40 9.96 -18.27
N GLY A 252 -10.34 11.12 -17.62
CA GLY A 252 -9.47 12.23 -17.97
C GLY A 252 -7.97 11.98 -17.71
N PRO A 253 -7.10 12.88 -18.21
CA PRO A 253 -5.66 12.74 -18.02
C PRO A 253 -5.26 12.95 -16.56
N ILE A 254 -4.38 12.09 -16.05
CA ILE A 254 -3.73 12.26 -14.74
C ILE A 254 -2.67 13.37 -14.84
N ASP A 255 -2.56 14.18 -13.78
CA ASP A 255 -1.42 15.10 -13.63
C ASP A 255 -0.14 14.32 -13.29
N TRP A 256 0.59 13.94 -14.33
CA TRP A 256 1.87 13.26 -14.18
C TRP A 256 2.96 14.16 -13.60
N THR A 257 2.83 15.50 -13.68
CA THR A 257 3.79 16.42 -13.07
C THR A 257 3.70 16.31 -11.55
N GLU A 258 2.48 16.37 -11.00
CA GLU A 258 2.23 16.13 -9.57
C GLU A 258 2.76 14.76 -9.14
N PHE A 259 2.45 13.70 -9.90
CA PHE A 259 2.93 12.35 -9.60
C PHE A 259 4.46 12.28 -9.46
N TRP A 260 5.20 12.85 -10.42
CA TRP A 260 6.65 12.83 -10.40
C TRP A 260 7.23 13.69 -9.28
N ASP A 261 6.61 14.81 -8.93
CA ASP A 261 7.05 15.67 -7.83
C ASP A 261 6.84 15.01 -6.47
N VAL A 262 5.69 14.37 -6.24
CA VAL A 262 5.43 13.57 -5.05
C VAL A 262 6.46 12.44 -4.92
N LEU A 263 6.78 11.76 -6.02
CA LEU A 263 7.78 10.68 -6.04
C LEU A 263 9.23 11.15 -5.81
N LYS A 264 9.55 12.42 -6.05
CA LYS A 264 10.85 13.03 -5.77
C LYS A 264 10.97 13.55 -4.33
N GLY A 265 9.89 13.53 -3.56
CA GLY A 265 9.87 14.07 -2.20
C GLY A 265 9.23 15.44 -2.06
N ASN A 266 8.67 16.02 -3.13
CA ASN A 266 8.14 17.38 -3.14
C ASN A 266 6.61 17.43 -2.98
N GLY A 267 6.00 16.36 -2.48
CA GLY A 267 4.56 16.31 -2.19
C GLY A 267 4.22 16.88 -0.80
N PRO A 268 2.91 16.97 -0.48
CA PRO A 268 2.45 17.77 0.64
C PRO A 268 2.86 17.24 2.03
N CYS A 269 3.15 15.94 2.18
CA CYS A 269 3.54 15.36 3.46
C CYS A 269 4.82 14.53 3.44
N ASN A 270 5.58 14.46 2.33
CA ASN A 270 6.76 13.58 2.22
C ASN A 270 7.75 13.76 3.38
N ASP A 271 8.17 15.01 3.62
CA ASP A 271 9.09 15.37 4.70
C ASP A 271 8.53 15.03 6.07
N GLN A 272 7.23 15.29 6.28
CA GLN A 272 6.55 14.97 7.53
C GLN A 272 6.53 13.46 7.79
N ARG A 273 6.21 12.64 6.76
CA ARG A 273 6.10 11.18 6.88
C ARG A 273 7.43 10.54 7.22
N LEU A 274 8.50 10.92 6.51
CA LEU A 274 9.84 10.40 6.76
C LEU A 274 10.42 10.91 8.08
N SER A 275 10.23 12.19 8.41
CA SER A 275 10.73 12.75 9.67
C SER A 275 10.07 12.10 10.88
N ARG A 276 8.74 11.89 10.84
CA ARG A 276 8.03 11.17 11.92
C ARG A 276 8.51 9.73 12.05
N ARG A 277 8.76 9.04 10.93
CA ARG A 277 9.27 7.67 10.95
C ARG A 277 10.68 7.58 11.56
N ARG A 278 11.58 8.49 11.15
CA ARG A 278 12.95 8.60 11.69
C ARG A 278 12.95 8.93 13.16
N GLN A 279 12.20 9.95 13.56
CA GLN A 279 12.07 10.34 14.96
C GLN A 279 11.59 9.18 15.83
N ALA A 280 10.53 8.47 15.43
CA ALA A 280 10.06 7.29 16.17
C ALA A 280 11.12 6.17 16.25
N HIS A 281 11.99 6.04 15.24
CA HIS A 281 13.09 5.09 15.27
C HIS A 281 14.22 5.55 16.20
N GLU A 282 14.62 6.81 16.14
CA GLU A 282 15.68 7.40 16.96
C GLU A 282 15.28 7.47 18.44
N ASP A 283 14.11 8.03 18.75
CA ASP A 283 13.57 8.13 20.11
C ASP A 283 13.34 6.74 20.74
N GLY A 284 13.08 5.73 19.91
CA GLY A 284 12.93 4.34 20.33
C GLY A 284 14.25 3.55 20.46
N ALA A 285 15.42 4.15 20.21
CA ALA A 285 16.70 3.45 20.23
C ALA A 285 16.98 2.81 21.59
N TRP A 286 16.79 3.57 22.68
CA TRP A 286 17.02 3.08 24.04
C TRP A 286 16.15 1.85 24.39
N VAL A 287 14.92 1.77 23.85
CA VAL A 287 14.04 0.60 24.06
C VAL A 287 14.60 -0.63 23.37
N ARG A 288 15.09 -0.48 22.13
CA ARG A 288 15.71 -1.59 21.37
C ARG A 288 17.00 -2.07 22.04
N GLU A 289 17.83 -1.13 22.49
CA GLU A 289 19.07 -1.42 23.22
C GLU A 289 18.78 -2.13 24.56
N ALA A 290 17.79 -1.66 25.31
CA ALA A 290 17.36 -2.28 26.56
C ALA A 290 16.86 -3.72 26.34
N ALA A 291 16.02 -3.94 25.32
CA ALA A 291 15.54 -5.27 24.98
C ALA A 291 16.69 -6.22 24.59
N ALA A 292 17.66 -5.75 23.79
CA ALA A 292 18.83 -6.54 23.40
C ALA A 292 19.74 -6.86 24.61
N ALA A 293 19.96 -5.90 25.50
CA ALA A 293 20.75 -6.10 26.72
C ALA A 293 20.07 -7.09 27.68
N HIS A 294 18.73 -7.02 27.81
CA HIS A 294 17.96 -7.98 28.60
C HIS A 294 18.05 -9.40 28.03
N ALA A 295 17.86 -9.56 26.71
CA ALA A 295 17.99 -10.86 26.05
C ALA A 295 19.37 -11.49 26.25
N LYS A 296 20.45 -10.71 26.11
CA LYS A 296 21.83 -11.18 26.31
C LYS A 296 22.08 -11.77 27.71
N LYS A 297 21.49 -11.18 28.76
CA LYS A 297 21.59 -11.71 30.13
C LYS A 297 20.97 -13.10 30.25
N HIS A 298 19.79 -13.28 29.67
CA HIS A 298 19.02 -14.53 29.78
C HIS A 298 19.49 -15.64 28.82
N THR A 299 20.19 -15.31 27.74
CA THR A 299 20.82 -16.32 26.88
C THR A 299 22.18 -16.81 27.43
N GLY A 300 22.87 -15.99 28.24
CA GLY A 300 24.17 -16.34 28.83
C GLY A 300 24.07 -17.35 29.97
N GLU A 301 23.00 -17.34 30.76
CA GLU A 301 22.83 -18.23 31.92
C GLU A 301 22.46 -19.68 31.57
N HIS A 302 22.03 -19.98 30.34
CA HIS A 302 21.73 -21.35 29.90
C HIS A 302 22.92 -22.09 29.26
N GLY A 303 24.07 -21.44 29.06
CA GLY A 303 25.27 -22.06 28.46
C GLY A 303 26.24 -22.71 29.46
N GLU A 304 26.17 -22.39 30.75
CA GLU A 304 27.13 -22.87 31.76
C GLU A 304 26.58 -24.02 32.65
N ALA A 305 25.34 -24.44 32.47
CA ALA A 305 24.73 -25.52 33.25
C ALA A 305 24.84 -26.93 32.62
N GLN A 306 25.56 -27.09 31.50
CA GLN A 306 25.80 -28.37 30.83
C GLN A 306 27.25 -28.55 30.34
N ALA A 307 28.21 -28.27 31.23
CA ALA A 307 29.61 -28.69 31.06
C ALA A 307 30.03 -29.60 32.23
#